data_AF-A0A3C2B8W5-F1
#
_entry.id   AF-A0A3C2B8W5-F1
#
_cell.length_a   1.000
_cell.length_b   1.000
_cell.length_c   1.000
_cell.angle_alpha   90.00
_cell.angle_beta   90.00
_cell.angle_gamma   90.00
#
_symmetry.space_group_name_H-M   'P 1'
#
loop_
_entity.id
_entity.type
_entity.pdbx_description
1 polymer ?
#
loop_
_entity_poly.entity_id
_entity_poly.type
_entity_poly.pdbx_seq_one_letter_code
_entity_poly.pdbx_strand_id
1 'polypeptide(L)'
;VVSEPGDGLRTDCRWLELIDPVAGEVVRVDVLAPAALHMSATRYSVEQLYRTANHDELRPESVLWVHIDAAHRGVGTASCGPDVLPHYRVAAGTYRFAYRVSRRTVRR
;
A
#
# COMPACT_ATOMS: atom_id res chain seq x y z
N VAL A 1 -2.29 -5.12 -8.38
CA VAL A 1 -3.29 -5.42 -7.31
C VAL A 1 -3.95 -4.11 -6.97
N VAL A 2 -5.25 -3.95 -7.21
CA VAL A 2 -6.01 -2.84 -6.63
C VAL A 2 -6.67 -3.42 -5.39
N SER A 3 -6.41 -2.82 -4.24
CA SER A 3 -7.01 -3.20 -2.98
C SER A 3 -8.31 -2.44 -2.75
N GLU A 4 -9.23 -3.12 -2.07
CA GLU A 4 -10.43 -2.52 -1.49
C GLU A 4 -10.06 -1.43 -0.47
N PRO A 5 -10.96 -0.48 -0.22
CA PRO A 5 -10.72 0.60 0.72
C PRO A 5 -10.70 0.09 2.17
N GLY A 6 -9.56 0.29 2.85
CA GLY A 6 -9.41 0.06 4.29
C GLY A 6 -8.68 -1.23 4.71
N ASP A 7 -8.47 -2.20 3.80
CA ASP A 7 -7.94 -3.53 4.12
C ASP A 7 -6.87 -4.04 3.13
N GLY A 8 -6.27 -3.10 2.38
CA GLY A 8 -5.46 -3.39 1.21
C GLY A 8 -3.98 -3.72 1.38
N LEU A 9 -3.44 -3.61 2.60
CA LEU A 9 -2.01 -3.74 2.82
C LEU A 9 -1.53 -5.17 2.56
N ARG A 10 -0.54 -5.31 1.68
CA ARG A 10 0.21 -6.55 1.52
C ARG A 10 1.56 -6.40 2.20
N THR A 11 1.82 -7.26 3.18
CA THR A 11 3.11 -7.29 3.88
C THR A 11 4.12 -8.16 3.13
N ASP A 12 5.40 -8.05 3.51
CA ASP A 12 6.51 -8.85 2.97
C ASP A 12 6.58 -8.91 1.42
N CYS A 13 6.22 -7.80 0.76
CA CYS A 13 6.28 -7.66 -0.69
C CYS A 13 7.71 -7.41 -1.15
N ARG A 14 8.20 -8.26 -2.06
CA ARG A 14 9.50 -8.07 -2.73
C ARG A 14 9.39 -7.21 -3.98
N TRP A 15 8.20 -7.12 -4.55
CA TRP A 15 7.89 -6.32 -5.72
C TRP A 15 6.39 -6.06 -5.84
N LEU A 16 6.02 -5.05 -6.63
CA LEU A 16 4.65 -4.73 -7.04
C LEU A 16 4.64 -4.39 -8.54
N GLU A 17 3.64 -4.91 -9.26
CA GLU A 17 3.36 -4.48 -10.64
C GLU A 17 1.99 -3.80 -10.71
N LEU A 18 1.97 -2.67 -11.41
CA LEU A 18 0.82 -1.86 -11.75
C LEU A 18 0.68 -1.94 -13.27
N ILE A 19 -0.46 -2.46 -13.72
CA ILE A 19 -0.69 -2.78 -15.14
C ILE A 19 -1.81 -1.88 -15.62
N ASP A 20 -1.53 -1.11 -16.67
CA ASP A 20 -2.54 -0.43 -17.49
C ASP A 20 -2.75 -1.26 -18.77
N PRO A 21 -3.80 -2.11 -18.83
CA PRO A 21 -4.06 -2.94 -19.99
C PRO A 21 -4.57 -2.14 -21.20
N VAL A 22 -5.09 -0.92 -20.98
CA VAL A 22 -5.61 -0.06 -22.04
C VAL A 22 -4.45 0.61 -22.76
N ALA A 23 -3.52 1.21 -22.00
CA ALA A 23 -2.30 1.81 -22.54
C ALA A 23 -1.26 0.76 -22.95
N GLY A 24 -1.36 -0.48 -22.44
CA GLY A 24 -0.36 -1.51 -22.65
C GLY A 24 0.93 -1.26 -21.87
N GLU A 25 0.84 -0.59 -20.72
CA GLU A 25 1.97 -0.16 -19.91
C GLU A 25 2.01 -0.89 -18.57
N VAL A 26 3.22 -1.17 -18.09
CA VAL A 26 3.46 -1.77 -16.78
C VAL A 26 4.49 -0.95 -16.04
N VAL A 27 4.13 -0.52 -14.83
CA VAL A 27 5.06 0.05 -13.85
C VAL A 27 5.36 -1.03 -12.82
N ARG A 28 6.65 -1.25 -12.56
CA ARG A 28 7.15 -2.23 -11.60
C ARG A 28 7.97 -1.54 -10.52
N VAL A 29 7.70 -1.89 -9.27
CA VAL A 29 8.51 -1.54 -8.10
C VAL A 29 9.21 -2.80 -7.62
N ASP A 30 10.54 -2.81 -7.63
CA ASP A 30 11.35 -3.85 -6.98
C ASP A 30 11.91 -3.32 -5.67
N VAL A 31 11.83 -4.09 -4.60
CA VAL A 31 12.50 -3.77 -3.34
C VAL A 31 13.98 -4.11 -3.45
N LEU A 32 14.84 -3.15 -3.09
CA LEU A 32 16.29 -3.32 -3.05
C LEU A 32 16.80 -3.52 -1.61
N ALA A 33 16.22 -2.80 -0.65
CA ALA A 33 16.50 -2.95 0.78
C ALA A 33 15.32 -2.44 1.62
N PRO A 34 14.97 -3.10 2.75
CA PRO A 34 15.43 -4.42 3.18
C PRO A 34 14.88 -5.53 2.25
N ALA A 35 14.87 -6.81 2.66
CA ALA A 35 14.45 -7.92 1.79
C ALA A 35 12.99 -7.82 1.29
N ALA A 36 12.14 -7.03 1.95
CA ALA A 36 10.76 -6.76 1.58
C ALA A 36 10.25 -5.44 2.17
N LEU A 37 9.17 -4.90 1.61
CA LEU A 37 8.41 -3.75 2.10
C LEU A 37 6.93 -4.10 2.19
N HIS A 38 6.11 -3.22 2.77
CA HIS A 38 4.66 -3.34 2.71
C HIS A 38 4.11 -2.43 1.61
N MET A 39 3.11 -2.91 0.88
CA MET A 39 2.60 -2.18 -0.28
C MET A 39 1.08 -2.27 -0.37
N SER A 40 0.46 -1.19 -0.81
CA SER A 40 -0.96 -1.15 -1.17
C SER A 40 -1.17 -0.27 -2.40
N ALA A 41 -2.26 -0.49 -3.12
CA ALA A 41 -2.62 0.37 -4.25
C ALA A 41 -4.15 0.48 -4.37
N THR A 42 -4.68 1.70 -4.32
CA THR A 42 -6.12 1.97 -4.24
C THR A 42 -6.52 3.17 -5.09
N ARG A 43 -7.80 3.27 -5.45
CA ARG A 43 -8.36 4.42 -6.17
C ARG A 43 -8.91 5.51 -5.23
N TYR A 44 -8.69 5.40 -3.92
CA TYR A 44 -9.20 6.35 -2.93
C TYR A 44 -8.04 6.96 -2.16
N SER A 45 -7.99 8.30 -2.07
CA SER A 45 -7.02 8.98 -1.23
C SER A 45 -7.22 8.67 0.25
N VAL A 46 -6.15 8.80 1.05
CA VAL A 46 -6.21 8.64 2.52
C VAL A 46 -7.23 9.61 3.14
N GLU A 47 -7.34 10.83 2.62
CA GLU A 47 -8.31 11.81 3.11
C GLU A 47 -9.76 11.37 2.87
N GLN A 48 -10.04 10.77 1.72
CA GLN A 48 -11.35 10.23 1.41
C GLN A 48 -11.68 9.02 2.31
N LEU A 49 -10.75 8.08 2.43
CA LEU A 49 -10.89 6.92 3.31
C LEU A 49 -11.14 7.31 4.77
N TYR A 50 -10.53 8.41 5.23
CA TYR A 50 -10.69 8.90 6.60
C TYR A 50 -12.03 9.60 6.84
N ARG A 51 -12.52 10.38 5.87
CA ARG A 51 -13.73 11.21 6.04
C ARG A 51 -15.02 10.48 5.73
N THR A 52 -14.97 9.46 4.88
CA THR A 52 -16.17 8.79 4.41
C THR A 52 -16.63 7.75 5.43
N ALA A 53 -17.91 7.85 5.85
CA ALA A 53 -18.47 6.96 6.85
C ALA A 53 -18.87 5.59 6.29
N ASN A 54 -19.37 5.56 5.05
CA ASN A 54 -19.91 4.36 4.41
C ASN A 54 -19.19 4.04 3.10
N HIS A 55 -18.96 2.75 2.83
CA HIS A 55 -18.19 2.33 1.66
C HIS A 55 -18.81 2.80 0.32
N ASP A 56 -20.13 2.83 0.21
CA ASP A 56 -20.88 3.26 -0.99
C ASP A 56 -20.78 4.78 -1.26
N GLU A 57 -20.33 5.56 -0.28
CA GLU A 57 -20.04 6.98 -0.44
C GLU A 57 -18.64 7.25 -1.02
N LEU A 58 -17.78 6.23 -1.10
CA LEU A 58 -16.49 6.36 -1.75
C LEU A 58 -16.64 6.59 -3.26
N ARG A 59 -15.76 7.41 -3.80
CA ARG A 59 -15.68 7.88 -5.19
C ARG A 59 -14.26 7.59 -5.70
N PRO A 60 -14.11 6.62 -6.62
CA PRO A 60 -12.81 6.34 -7.21
C PRO A 60 -12.24 7.58 -7.90
N GLU A 61 -10.99 7.88 -7.60
CA GLU A 61 -10.26 8.99 -8.20
C GLU A 61 -9.63 8.56 -9.53
N SER A 62 -9.28 9.54 -10.38
CA SER A 62 -8.66 9.31 -11.69
C SER A 62 -7.19 8.86 -11.61
N VAL A 63 -6.62 8.87 -10.40
CA VAL A 63 -5.26 8.43 -10.11
C VAL A 63 -5.27 7.16 -9.26
N LEU A 64 -4.18 6.40 -9.33
CA LEU A 64 -3.93 5.29 -8.43
C LEU A 64 -3.01 5.75 -7.30
N TRP A 65 -3.51 5.67 -6.07
CA TRP A 65 -2.73 5.91 -4.87
C TRP A 65 -1.95 4.64 -4.52
N VAL A 66 -0.62 4.75 -4.42
CA VAL A 66 0.27 3.63 -4.14
C VAL A 66 1.09 3.95 -2.89
N HIS A 67 1.01 3.09 -1.89
CA HIS A 67 1.80 3.20 -0.66
C HIS A 67 2.90 2.15 -0.66
N ILE A 68 4.11 2.57 -0.27
CA ILE A 68 5.29 1.73 -0.14
C ILE A 68 5.89 2.02 1.23
N ASP A 69 5.63 1.15 2.19
CA ASP A 69 5.91 1.39 3.60
C ASP A 69 7.07 0.52 4.08
N ALA A 70 8.05 1.15 4.74
CA ALA A 70 9.18 0.44 5.38
C ALA A 70 8.77 -0.30 6.66
N ALA A 71 7.73 0.19 7.33
CA ALA A 71 7.13 -0.43 8.50
C ALA A 71 5.69 0.05 8.62
N HIS A 72 4.81 -0.82 9.12
CA HIS A 72 3.42 -0.46 9.41
C HIS A 72 3.03 -1.07 10.76
N ARG A 73 2.29 -0.31 11.58
CA ARG A 73 1.88 -0.79 12.91
C ARG A 73 0.85 -1.90 12.78
N GLY A 74 0.88 -2.86 13.70
CA GLY A 74 -0.22 -3.78 13.89
C GLY A 74 -1.50 -3.04 14.30
N VAL A 75 -2.65 -3.58 13.90
CA VAL A 75 -3.97 -2.99 14.19
C VAL A 75 -4.41 -3.20 15.65
N GLY A 76 -4.03 -4.32 16.28
CA GLY A 76 -4.46 -4.67 17.64
C GLY A 76 -5.97 -4.96 17.75
N THR A 77 -6.51 -4.93 18.96
CA THR A 77 -7.94 -5.12 19.24
C THR A 77 -8.51 -4.03 20.16
N ALA A 78 -7.92 -2.84 20.14
CA ALA A 78 -8.22 -1.73 21.04
C ALA A 78 -9.66 -1.17 20.97
N SER A 79 -10.48 -1.63 20.02
CA SER A 79 -11.92 -1.34 20.02
C SER A 79 -12.63 -1.94 21.25
N CYS A 80 -12.23 -3.14 21.67
CA CYS A 80 -12.70 -3.80 22.90
C CYS A 80 -11.69 -4.88 23.31
N GLY A 81 -10.53 -4.46 23.80
CA GLY A 81 -9.42 -5.37 24.07
C GLY A 81 -8.08 -4.63 24.19
N PRO A 82 -6.97 -5.37 24.25
CA PRO A 82 -5.65 -4.78 24.33
C PRO A 82 -5.26 -4.03 23.05
N ASP A 83 -4.40 -3.03 23.23
CA ASP A 83 -3.69 -2.38 22.13
C ASP A 83 -2.72 -3.35 21.43
N VAL A 84 -2.10 -2.89 20.35
CA VAL A 84 -1.07 -3.61 19.63
C VAL A 84 0.07 -4.06 20.55
N LEU A 85 0.47 -5.33 20.43
CA LEU A 85 1.58 -5.90 21.18
C LEU A 85 2.89 -5.14 20.89
N PRO A 86 3.83 -5.02 21.86
CA PRO A 86 5.03 -4.22 21.70
C PRO A 86 5.86 -4.51 20.45
N HIS A 87 5.97 -5.77 20.03
CA HIS A 87 6.74 -6.17 18.84
C HIS A 87 6.04 -5.86 17.50
N TYR A 88 4.77 -5.48 17.51
CA TYR A 88 4.03 -5.02 16.33
C TYR A 88 3.86 -3.49 16.30
N ARG A 89 4.53 -2.76 17.21
CA ARG A 89 4.58 -1.29 17.19
C ARG A 89 5.68 -0.81 16.25
N VAL A 90 5.45 0.35 15.63
CA VAL A 90 6.48 1.08 14.89
C VAL A 90 7.07 2.10 15.86
N ALA A 91 8.33 1.92 16.23
CA ALA A 91 9.03 2.83 17.12
C ALA A 91 9.45 4.12 16.40
N ALA A 92 9.63 5.22 17.13
CA ALA A 92 10.28 6.40 16.57
C ALA A 92 11.74 6.06 16.22
N GLY A 93 12.24 6.59 15.10
CA GLY A 93 13.61 6.34 14.67
C GLY A 93 13.81 6.55 13.17
N THR A 94 15.01 6.24 12.70
CA THR A 94 15.35 6.29 11.28
C THR A 94 15.09 4.94 10.62
N TYR A 95 14.20 4.93 9.63
CA TYR A 95 13.96 3.80 8.76
C TYR A 95 14.66 4.05 7.42
N ARG A 96 15.45 3.09 6.95
CA ARG A 96 16.14 3.16 5.66
C ARG A 96 15.60 2.06 4.75
N PHE A 97 15.21 2.45 3.55
CA PHE A 97 14.72 1.55 2.53
C PHE A 97 15.17 2.06 1.16
N ALA A 98 15.24 1.15 0.21
CA ALA A 98 15.56 1.43 -1.17
C ALA A 98 14.68 0.57 -2.07
N TYR A 99 14.19 1.16 -3.14
CA TYR A 99 13.40 0.49 -4.16
C TYR A 99 13.77 1.05 -5.53
N ARG A 100 13.48 0.29 -6.57
CA ARG A 100 13.63 0.72 -7.96
C ARG A 100 12.28 0.73 -8.63
N VAL A 101 11.99 1.83 -9.32
CA VAL A 101 10.84 1.93 -10.21
C VAL A 101 11.32 1.71 -11.64
N SER A 102 10.63 0.85 -12.38
CA SER A 102 10.87 0.60 -13.79
C SER A 102 9.56 0.59 -14.56
N ARG A 103 9.62 0.91 -15.85
CA ARG A 103 8.47 0.87 -16.75
C ARG A 103 8.78 -0.07 -17.92
N ARG A 104 7.76 -0.78 -18.40
CA ARG A 104 7.83 -1.57 -19.63
C ARG A 104 6.51 -1.47 -20.39
N THR A 105 6.60 -1.37 -21.71
CA THR A 105 5.46 -1.50 -22.62
C THR A 105 5.28 -2.98 -22.96
N VAL A 106 4.05 -3.47 -22.89
CA VAL A 106 3.68 -4.82 -23.33
C VAL A 106 3.31 -4.73 -24.80
N ARG A 107 4.17 -5.29 -25.66
CA ARG A 107 3.84 -5.43 -27.09
C ARG A 107 2.69 -6.43 -27.22
N ARG A 108 1.64 -6.03 -27.94
CA ARG A 108 0.56 -6.93 -28.37
C ARG A 108 1.07 -7.91 -29.42
#